data_AF-A0A4Y2QGV4-F1
#
_entry.id   AF-A0A4Y2QGV4-F1
#
_cell.length_a   1.000
_cell.length_b   1.000
_cell.length_c   1.000
_cell.angle_alpha   90.00
_cell.angle_beta   90.00
_cell.angle_gamma   90.00
#
_symmetry.space_group_name_H-M   'P 1'
#
loop_
_entity.id
_entity.type
_entity.pdbx_description
1 polymer ?
#
loop_
_entity_poly.entity_id
_entity_poly.type
_entity_poly.pdbx_seq_one_letter_code
_entity_poly.pdbx_strand_id
1 'polypeptide(L)'
;MMCRAYDPEMDSWISLPAPNIFCERFSTVAVHEQLFAISGGNNEGKDLKNIEVYDPLQNTWMSLHDLPFKYLLPGSVIVDDQIIVYEKKEEISRSPCLLGRRC
;
A
#
# COMPACT_ATOMS: atom_id res chain seq x y z
N MET A 1 4.06 -9.00 -5.36
CA MET A 1 4.12 -7.54 -5.52
C MET A 1 5.34 -7.25 -6.38
N MET A 2 5.23 -6.38 -7.38
CA MET A 2 6.35 -5.96 -8.23
C MET A 2 6.52 -4.45 -8.06
N CYS A 3 7.73 -4.01 -7.69
CA CYS A 3 8.04 -2.61 -7.51
C CYS A 3 8.83 -2.09 -8.71
N ARG A 4 8.40 -0.95 -9.25
CA ARG A 4 9.07 -0.30 -10.37
C ARG A 4 9.11 1.20 -10.14
N ALA A 5 10.25 1.82 -10.43
CA ALA A 5 10.38 3.26 -10.50
C ALA A 5 10.27 3.71 -11.95
N TYR A 6 9.63 4.85 -12.20
CA TYR A 6 9.60 5.46 -13.51
C TYR A 6 10.72 6.50 -13.60
N ASP A 7 11.56 6.37 -14.63
CA ASP A 7 12.60 7.33 -14.99
C ASP A 7 12.07 8.26 -16.09
N PRO A 8 11.84 9.56 -15.80
CA PRO A 8 11.29 10.50 -16.77
C PRO A 8 12.32 10.96 -17.82
N GLU A 9 13.62 10.81 -17.58
CA GLU A 9 14.66 11.20 -18.55
C GLU A 9 14.78 10.17 -19.66
N MET A 10 14.65 8.89 -19.31
CA MET A 10 14.72 7.76 -20.24
C MET A 10 13.35 7.26 -20.72
N ASP A 11 12.25 7.83 -20.21
CA ASP A 11 10.86 7.38 -20.45
C ASP A 11 10.72 5.86 -20.26
N SER A 12 11.23 5.36 -19.13
CA SER A 12 11.35 3.93 -18.90
C SER A 12 11.09 3.53 -17.45
N TRP A 13 10.82 2.24 -17.23
CA TRP A 13 10.58 1.69 -15.90
C TRP A 13 11.78 0.86 -15.44
N ILE A 14 12.33 1.22 -14.28
CA ILE A 14 13.44 0.53 -13.63
C ILE A 14 12.87 -0.47 -12.64
N SER A 15 13.40 -1.70 -12.65
CA SER A 15 13.03 -2.71 -11.67
C SER A 15 13.62 -2.38 -10.31
N LEU A 16 12.78 -2.31 -9.29
CA LEU A 16 13.20 -2.17 -7.90
C LEU A 16 13.18 -3.54 -7.19
N PRO A 17 13.92 -3.70 -6.08
CA PRO A 17 13.74 -4.84 -5.20
C PRO A 17 12.28 -4.95 -4.76
N ALA A 18 11.79 -6.18 -4.65
CA ALA A 18 10.46 -6.43 -4.10
C ALA A 18 10.49 -6.31 -2.57
N PRO A 19 9.41 -5.84 -1.94
CA PRO A 19 9.23 -5.91 -0.49
C PRO A 19 9.29 -7.35 -0.01
N ASN A 20 9.74 -7.57 1.23
CA ASN A 20 9.92 -8.91 1.78
C ASN A 20 8.57 -9.59 2.04
N ILE A 21 7.53 -8.80 2.26
CA ILE A 21 6.20 -9.28 2.61
C ILE A 21 5.25 -9.06 1.44
N PHE A 22 4.75 -10.17 0.89
CA PHE A 22 3.70 -10.12 -0.11
C PHE A 22 2.34 -9.85 0.56
N CYS A 23 1.68 -8.78 0.11
CA CYS A 23 0.33 -8.44 0.55
C CYS A 23 -0.53 -8.00 -0.64
N GLU A 24 -1.80 -8.44 -0.66
CA GLU A 24 -2.77 -8.07 -1.70
C GLU A 24 -3.36 -6.67 -1.46
N ARG A 25 -3.53 -6.28 -0.20
CA ARG A 25 -4.12 -5.02 0.23
C ARG A 25 -3.11 -4.24 1.02
N PHE A 26 -2.67 -3.09 0.53
CA PHE A 26 -1.65 -2.32 1.21
C PHE A 26 -1.88 -0.83 0.99
N SER A 27 -1.25 -0.02 1.83
CA SER A 27 -1.16 1.43 1.64
C SER A 27 0.30 1.82 1.54
N THR A 28 0.59 2.87 0.77
CA THR A 28 1.95 3.42 0.70
C THR A 28 1.94 4.90 1.02
N VAL A 29 3.04 5.38 1.59
CA VAL A 29 3.24 6.80 1.88
C VAL A 29 4.73 7.13 1.85
N ALA A 30 5.09 8.27 1.25
CA ALA A 30 6.48 8.72 1.15
C ALA A 30 6.76 9.81 2.20
N VAL A 31 7.69 9.55 3.11
CA VAL A 31 8.07 10.45 4.20
C VAL A 31 9.59 10.48 4.29
N HIS A 32 10.19 11.67 4.39
CA HIS A 32 11.65 11.86 4.49
C HIS A 32 12.44 11.06 3.44
N GLU A 33 12.04 11.13 2.17
CA GLU A 33 12.68 10.43 1.03
C GLU A 33 12.64 8.89 1.09
N GLN A 34 11.89 8.34 2.05
CA GLN A 34 11.69 6.90 2.20
C GLN A 34 10.23 6.55 1.89
N LEU A 35 10.03 5.37 1.30
CA LEU A 35 8.69 4.88 0.97
C LEU A 35 8.26 3.83 2.00
N PHE A 36 7.20 4.10 2.74
CA PHE A 36 6.62 3.19 3.70
C PHE A 36 5.48 2.41 3.04
N ALA A 37 5.54 1.09 3.15
CA ALA A 37 4.49 0.17 2.75
C ALA A 37 3.85 -0.44 4.00
N ILE A 38 2.55 -0.22 4.15
CA ILE A 38 1.74 -0.71 5.25
C ILE A 38 0.88 -1.86 4.75
N SER A 39 1.12 -3.05 5.28
CA SER A 39 0.39 -4.24 4.89
C SER A 39 -1.01 -4.25 5.50
N GLY A 40 -1.99 -4.71 4.71
CA GLY A 40 -3.35 -4.98 5.13
C GLY A 40 -3.64 -6.48 5.19
N GLY A 41 -4.80 -6.84 5.72
CA GLY A 41 -5.22 -8.23 5.85
C GLY A 41 -5.69 -8.85 4.53
N ASN A 42 -5.34 -10.12 4.29
CA ASN A 42 -5.98 -10.93 3.26
C ASN A 42 -7.16 -11.75 3.85
N ASN A 43 -8.03 -12.25 2.97
CA ASN A 43 -9.16 -13.10 3.37
C ASN A 43 -8.73 -14.47 3.90
N GLU A 44 -7.46 -14.86 3.73
CA GLU A 44 -6.90 -16.14 4.21
C GLU A 44 -6.47 -16.10 5.68
N GLY A 45 -6.81 -15.04 6.42
CA GLY A 45 -6.59 -14.98 7.86
C GLY A 45 -5.15 -14.68 8.28
N LYS A 46 -4.27 -14.29 7.36
CA LYS A 46 -2.91 -13.88 7.72
C LYS A 46 -2.97 -12.50 8.40
N ASP A 47 -2.52 -12.43 9.65
CA ASP A 47 -2.46 -11.19 10.41
C ASP A 47 -1.25 -10.37 9.98
N LEU A 48 -1.41 -9.66 8.86
CA LEU A 48 -0.40 -8.75 8.37
C LEU A 48 -0.53 -7.42 9.10
N LYS A 49 0.34 -7.22 10.08
CA LYS A 49 0.54 -5.95 10.80
C LYS A 49 1.83 -5.25 10.38
N ASN A 50 2.53 -5.81 9.40
CA ASN A 50 3.88 -5.42 9.08
C ASN A 50 3.93 -4.11 8.31
N ILE A 51 4.95 -3.33 8.63
CA ILE A 51 5.34 -2.13 7.90
C ILE A 51 6.73 -2.40 7.32
N GLU A 52 6.91 -2.09 6.05
CA GLU A 52 8.22 -2.10 5.41
C GLU A 52 8.56 -0.71 4.91
N VAL A 53 9.83 -0.34 4.97
CA VAL A 53 10.35 0.92 4.45
C VAL A 53 11.37 0.62 3.35
N TYR A 54 11.22 1.30 2.23
CA TYR A 54 12.20 1.28 1.15
C TYR A 54 13.14 2.47 1.29
N ASP A 55 14.43 2.16 1.39
CA ASP A 55 15.52 3.13 1.36
C ASP A 55 16.07 3.20 -0.07
N PRO A 56 15.86 4.29 -0.81
CA PRO A 56 16.36 4.44 -2.17
C PRO A 56 17.89 4.58 -2.25
N LEU A 57 18.57 5.01 -1.19
CA LEU A 57 20.02 5.12 -1.16
C LEU A 57 20.68 3.75 -1.09
N GLN A 58 20.06 2.84 -0.34
CA GLN A 58 20.53 1.46 -0.21
C GLN A 58 19.90 0.52 -1.24
N ASN A 59 18.83 0.97 -1.90
CA ASN A 59 18.02 0.16 -2.80
C ASN A 59 17.58 -1.15 -2.11
N THR A 60 17.04 -1.02 -0.89
CA THR A 60 16.62 -2.16 -0.06
C THR A 60 15.31 -1.87 0.68
N TRP A 61 14.57 -2.93 0.98
CA TRP A 61 13.42 -2.91 1.86
C TRP A 61 13.82 -3.40 3.25
N MET A 62 13.41 -2.67 4.28
CA MET A 62 13.63 -3.01 5.68
C MET A 62 12.29 -3.13 6.40
N SER A 63 12.13 -4.17 7.21
CA SER A 63 10.96 -4.31 8.07
C SER A 63 11.06 -3.40 9.29
N LEU A 64 9.97 -2.71 9.60
CA LEU A 64 9.81 -1.88 10.79
C LEU A 64 8.98 -2.59 11.86
N HIS A 65 8.74 -1.91 12.98
CA HIS A 65 7.87 -2.41 14.03
C HIS A 65 6.43 -2.59 13.51
N ASP A 66 5.79 -3.68 13.93
CA ASP A 66 4.42 -3.99 13.54
C ASP A 66 3.43 -2.95 14.08
N LEU A 67 2.34 -2.77 13.34
CA LEU A 67 1.20 -1.99 13.81
C LEU A 67 0.58 -2.63 15.07
N PRO A 68 0.04 -1.81 15.99
CA PRO A 68 -0.64 -2.33 17.18
C PRO A 68 -1.88 -3.17 16.81
N PHE A 69 -2.58 -2.77 15.74
CA PHE A 69 -3.82 -3.39 15.27
C PHE A 69 -3.71 -3.80 13.80
N LYS A 70 -4.53 -4.78 13.43
CA LYS A 70 -4.67 -5.22 12.03
C LYS A 70 -5.64 -4.28 11.31
N TYR A 71 -5.28 -3.92 10.08
CA TYR A 71 -6.15 -3.20 9.13
C TYR A 71 -6.50 -4.12 7.97
N LEU A 72 -7.76 -4.16 7.53
CA LEU A 72 -8.13 -4.98 6.36
C LEU A 72 -7.76 -4.22 5.08
N LEU A 73 -8.17 -2.96 5.00
CA LEU A 73 -7.92 -2.02 3.92
C LEU A 73 -7.23 -0.78 4.49
N PRO A 74 -5.90 -0.82 4.74
CA PRO A 74 -5.21 0.33 5.27
C PRO A 74 -5.26 1.52 4.29
N GLY A 75 -5.48 2.69 4.87
CA GLY A 75 -5.14 3.99 4.29
C GLY A 75 -4.04 4.64 5.12
N SER A 76 -3.19 5.41 4.47
CA SER A 76 -2.10 6.14 5.11
C SER A 76 -2.03 7.56 4.60
N VAL A 77 -1.79 8.50 5.51
CA VAL A 77 -1.57 9.92 5.21
C VAL A 77 -0.49 10.47 6.13
N ILE A 78 0.09 11.61 5.75
CA ILE A 78 1.11 12.31 6.52
C ILE A 78 0.46 13.54 7.13
N VAL A 79 0.58 13.71 8.44
CA VAL A 79 0.15 14.92 9.18
C VAL A 79 1.24 15.27 10.18
N ASP A 80 1.78 16.47 10.11
CA ASP A 80 2.87 16.95 10.99
C ASP A 80 4.05 15.95 11.07
N ASP A 81 4.54 15.48 9.91
CA ASP A 81 5.60 14.47 9.76
C ASP A 81 5.30 13.09 10.37
N GLN A 82 4.04 12.85 10.78
CA GLN A 82 3.60 11.56 11.31
C GLN A 82 2.77 10.79 10.28
N ILE A 83 3.05 9.50 10.17
CA ILE A 83 2.25 8.59 9.36
C ILE A 83 1.01 8.20 10.17
N ILE A 84 -0.16 8.62 9.71
CA ILE A 84 -1.45 8.20 10.26
C ILE A 84 -2.00 7.06 9.42
N VAL A 85 -2.29 5.94 10.07
CA VAL A 85 -2.93 4.76 9.45
C VAL A 85 -4.39 4.69 9.88
N TYR A 86 -5.29 4.49 8.92
CA TYR A 86 -6.73 4.35 9.17
C TYR A 86 -7.33 3.25 8.31
N GLU A 87 -8.50 2.74 8.70
CA GLU A 87 -9.25 1.74 7.93
C GLU A 87 -10.07 2.44 6.83
N LYS A 88 -9.83 2.09 5.57
CA LYS A 88 -10.69 2.53 4.46
C LYS A 88 -11.98 1.72 4.48
N LYS A 89 -13.12 2.41 4.34
CA LYS A 89 -14.38 1.72 4.03
C LYS A 89 -14.33 1.29 2.57
N GLU A 90 -14.56 0.01 2.31
CA GLU A 90 -14.79 -0.48 0.97
C GLU A 90 -16.04 0.23 0.41
N GLU A 91 -15.88 1.17 -0.52
CA GLU A 91 -17.01 1.61 -1.33
C GLU A 91 -17.36 0.41 -2.22
N ILE A 92 -18.31 -0.39 -1.75
CA ILE A 92 -19.03 -1.29 -2.65
C ILE A 92 -19.69 -0.35 -3.64
N SER A 93 -19.08 -0.18 -4.82
CA SER A 93 -19.77 0.37 -5.97
C SER A 93 -20.91 -0.61 -6.23
N ARG A 94 -22.07 -0.37 -5.61
CA ARG A 94 -23.33 -0.82 -6.16
C ARG A 94 -23.45 0.01 -7.43
N SER A 95 -22.81 -0.47 -8.50
CA SER A 95 -23.20 -0.13 -9.85
C SER A 95 -24.72 -0.21 -9.84
N PRO A 96 -25.46 0.89 -10.07
CA PRO A 96 -26.88 0.77 -10.24
C PRO A 96 -27.00 -0.12 -11.47
N CYS A 97 -27.39 -1.37 -11.28
CA CYS A 97 -27.92 -2.18 -12.36
C CYS A 97 -28.87 -1.25 -13.12
N LEU A 98 -28.62 -1.07 -14.42
CA LEU A 98 -29.52 -0.35 -15.31
C LEU A 98 -30.87 -1.06 -15.28
N LEU A 99 -31.69 -0.68 -14.30
CA LEU A 99 -33.07 -1.06 -14.15
C LEU A 99 -33.86 -0.15 -15.08
N GLY A 100 -34.40 -0.75 -16.13
CA GLY A 100 -35.31 -0.14 -17.08
C GLY A 100 -34.60 0.13 -18.41
N ARG A 101 -35.00 -0.49 -19.51
CA ARG A 101 -36.39 -0.57 -19.97
C ARG A 101 -36.65 -1.90 -20.71
N ARG A 102 -37.65 -2.64 -20.22
CA ARG A 102 -38.60 -3.28 -21.13
C ARG A 102 -39.56 -2.17 -21.58
N CYS A 103 -39.58 -1.86 -22.87
CA CYS A 103 -40.78 -1.57 -23.64
C CYS A 103 -40.63 -2.32 -24.95
#